data_AF-A0A667XE90-F1
#
_entry.id   AF-A0A667XE90-F1
#
_cell.length_a   1.000
_cell.length_b   1.000
_cell.length_c   1.000
_cell.angle_alpha   90.00
_cell.angle_beta   90.00
_cell.angle_gamma   90.00
#
_symmetry.space_group_name_H-M   'P 1'
#
loop_
_entity.id
_entity.type
_entity.pdbx_description
1 polymer ?
#
loop_
_entity_poly.entity_id
_entity_poly.type
_entity_poly.pdbx_seq_one_letter_code
_entity_poly.pdbx_strand_id
1 'polypeptide(L)'
;TYTHRHTILCTNGHYTLHNPNGTIESPGYPYGYPNYANCTWVIVAAEHNRIQLVFQGFALEEDFDILSVYDGPPSPGNLRTRLTGFQLPSPIVSTGSRLTLWLLSDYAVSGQGFKAAYEALPSYTCGNPGQLLNGHQQGSTFNIGDKIRYSCSQGYVLEGHTTLSCLATSAGTAAWDFPLPYCRADDGCGGTLRGQSGVITSPNYPAEYNNNADCTWTVLAEPGDTIALVFSDFQLEDDYDLLEVSGTEGSSQW
;
A
#
# COMPACT_ATOMS: atom_id res chain seq x y z
N THR A 1 10.19 27.23 26.29
CA THR A 1 11.02 26.71 25.18
C THR A 1 10.09 26.28 24.07
N TYR A 2 9.74 27.19 23.17
CA TYR A 2 8.91 26.88 22.01
C TYR A 2 9.78 26.19 20.96
N THR A 3 9.62 24.89 20.79
CA THR A 3 10.15 24.18 19.62
C THR A 3 9.43 24.70 18.39
N HIS A 4 10.13 25.48 17.56
CA HIS A 4 9.68 25.81 16.21
C HIS A 4 9.46 24.50 15.44
N ARG A 5 8.22 24.04 15.36
CA ARG A 5 7.81 23.13 14.29
C ARG A 5 7.93 23.94 13.00
N HIS A 6 8.95 23.67 12.19
CA HIS A 6 9.00 24.16 10.83
C HIS A 6 7.83 23.49 10.09
N THR A 7 6.69 24.16 10.07
CA THR A 7 5.62 23.84 9.13
C THR A 7 6.17 24.13 7.74
N ILE A 8 6.52 23.07 7.01
CA ILE A 8 7.01 23.20 5.63
C ILE A 8 5.81 23.61 4.77
N LEU A 9 5.66 24.92 4.54
CA LEU A 9 4.69 25.49 3.61
C LEU A 9 5.18 25.20 2.19
N CYS A 10 4.77 24.07 1.62
CA CYS A 10 5.16 23.73 0.26
C CYS A 10 4.09 24.17 -0.75
N THR A 11 4.38 25.26 -1.44
CA THR A 11 3.80 25.60 -2.74
C THR A 11 5.00 25.78 -3.68
N ASN A 12 5.28 24.80 -4.53
CA ASN A 12 6.48 24.73 -5.41
C ASN A 12 7.82 24.58 -4.67
N GLY A 13 7.85 23.74 -3.62
CA GLY A 13 9.04 23.52 -2.79
C GLY A 13 9.77 22.22 -3.10
N HIS A 14 11.10 22.25 -3.04
CA HIS A 14 11.97 21.08 -3.06
C HIS A 14 12.78 21.04 -1.75
N TYR A 15 12.60 19.98 -0.96
CA TYR A 15 13.21 19.85 0.37
C TYR A 15 14.09 18.60 0.44
N THR A 16 15.34 18.77 0.86
CA THR A 16 16.24 17.64 1.10
C THR A 16 16.41 17.42 2.59
N LEU A 17 16.20 16.17 3.03
CA LEU A 17 16.24 15.75 4.42
C LEU A 17 17.39 14.78 4.63
N HIS A 18 18.29 15.10 5.56
CA HIS A 18 19.50 14.32 5.86
C HIS A 18 19.47 13.63 7.24
N ASN A 19 18.45 13.92 8.06
CA ASN A 19 18.33 13.31 9.37
C ASN A 19 18.06 11.81 9.23
N PRO A 20 18.58 10.96 10.15
CA PRO A 20 18.34 9.52 10.09
C PRO A 20 16.89 9.15 10.39
N ASN A 21 16.07 10.06 10.91
CA ASN A 21 14.63 9.92 11.03
C ASN A 21 13.96 11.29 10.95
N GLY A 22 12.65 11.28 10.72
CA GLY A 22 11.86 12.50 10.72
C GLY A 22 10.42 12.26 10.32
N THR A 23 9.71 13.36 10.11
CA THR A 23 8.31 13.38 9.71
C THR A 23 8.14 14.34 8.55
N ILE A 24 7.34 13.93 7.57
CA ILE A 24 6.92 14.72 6.42
C ILE A 24 5.41 14.88 6.54
N GLU A 25 4.95 16.11 6.40
CA GLU A 25 3.52 16.44 6.33
C GLU A 25 3.29 17.16 5.00
N SER A 26 2.18 16.83 4.33
CA SER A 26 1.72 17.63 3.21
C SER A 26 1.40 19.06 3.69
N PRO A 27 1.46 20.07 2.80
CA PRO A 27 1.10 21.44 3.17
C PRO A 27 -0.31 21.46 3.76
N GLY A 28 -0.52 22.23 4.84
CA GLY A 28 -1.84 22.40 5.43
C GLY A 28 -2.38 21.21 6.21
N TYR A 29 -1.70 20.06 6.27
CA TYR A 29 -2.12 18.91 7.08
C TYR A 29 -2.39 19.30 8.55
N PRO A 30 -3.47 18.83 9.20
CA PRO A 30 -4.52 17.93 8.68
C PRO A 30 -5.72 18.66 8.05
N TYR A 31 -5.64 19.97 7.83
CA TYR A 31 -6.75 20.80 7.35
C TYR A 31 -6.91 20.81 5.83
N GLY A 32 -5.98 20.18 5.12
CA GLY A 32 -6.01 19.97 3.68
C GLY A 32 -4.91 20.72 2.93
N TYR A 33 -4.45 20.11 1.85
CA TYR A 33 -3.40 20.67 0.98
C TYR A 33 -4.00 21.68 -0.02
N PRO A 34 -3.19 22.64 -0.50
CA PRO A 34 -3.65 23.59 -1.50
C PRO A 34 -3.77 22.94 -2.87
N ASN A 35 -4.71 23.42 -3.67
CA ASN A 35 -4.78 23.10 -5.10
C ASN A 35 -3.48 23.57 -5.80
N TYR A 36 -3.13 22.92 -6.90
CA TYR A 36 -1.89 23.08 -7.64
C TYR A 36 -0.64 22.86 -6.78
N ALA A 37 -0.74 22.04 -5.73
CA ALA A 37 0.43 21.63 -4.95
C ALA A 37 1.42 20.92 -5.87
N ASN A 38 2.67 21.34 -5.80
CA ASN A 38 3.79 20.68 -6.45
C ASN A 38 4.95 20.65 -5.46
N CYS A 39 5.12 19.50 -4.82
CA CYS A 39 5.96 19.37 -3.64
C CYS A 39 6.87 18.17 -3.73
N THR A 40 8.17 18.40 -3.63
CA THR A 40 9.18 17.34 -3.66
C THR A 40 9.93 17.27 -2.33
N TRP A 41 9.97 16.09 -1.73
CA TRP A 41 10.82 15.78 -0.59
C TRP A 41 11.81 14.69 -0.95
N VAL A 42 13.10 14.95 -0.75
CA VAL A 42 14.18 13.99 -1.00
C VAL A 42 14.80 13.61 0.33
N ILE A 43 14.60 12.36 0.74
CA ILE A 43 15.23 11.79 1.93
C ILE A 43 16.56 11.16 1.50
N VAL A 44 17.65 11.54 2.17
CA VAL A 44 18.99 11.03 1.91
C VAL A 44 19.55 10.42 3.19
N ALA A 45 19.66 9.09 3.21
CA ALA A 45 20.29 8.34 4.27
C ALA A 45 21.80 8.18 4.03
N ALA A 46 22.52 7.71 5.06
CA ALA A 46 23.91 7.30 4.92
C ALA A 46 24.06 6.18 3.88
N GLU A 47 25.27 6.04 3.32
CA GLU A 47 25.57 4.97 2.37
C GLU A 47 25.21 3.59 2.95
N HIS A 48 24.68 2.71 2.09
CA HIS A 48 24.21 1.36 2.42
C HIS A 48 22.99 1.26 3.35
N ASN A 49 22.52 2.35 3.95
CA ASN A 49 21.23 2.38 4.62
C ASN A 49 20.12 2.55 3.58
N ARG A 50 19.02 1.83 3.79
CA ARG A 50 17.74 2.04 3.10
C ARG A 50 16.89 3.02 3.91
N ILE A 51 15.69 3.32 3.46
CA ILE A 51 14.76 4.25 4.11
C ILE A 51 13.42 3.55 4.21
N GLN A 52 12.86 3.46 5.41
CA GLN A 52 11.48 3.05 5.61
C GLN A 52 10.60 4.28 5.80
N LEU A 53 9.50 4.34 5.05
CA LEU A 53 8.47 5.37 5.12
C LEU A 53 7.17 4.73 5.61
N VAL A 54 6.57 5.29 6.66
CA VAL A 54 5.33 4.80 7.27
C VAL A 54 4.33 5.95 7.35
N PHE A 55 3.17 5.79 6.70
CA PHE A 55 2.09 6.78 6.77
C PHE A 55 1.34 6.65 8.09
N GLN A 56 1.07 7.79 8.72
CA GLN A 56 0.28 7.95 9.94
C GLN A 56 -1.13 8.51 9.65
N GLY A 57 -1.29 9.13 8.48
CA GLY A 57 -2.55 9.61 7.92
C GLY A 57 -2.37 9.86 6.43
N PHE A 58 -3.40 9.58 5.63
CA PHE A 58 -3.37 9.71 4.18
C PHE A 58 -4.79 9.95 3.64
N ALA A 59 -4.99 11.05 2.94
CA ALA A 59 -6.22 11.38 2.23
C ALA A 59 -5.90 12.38 1.11
N LEU A 60 -5.87 11.89 -0.12
CA LEU A 60 -5.79 12.69 -1.35
C LEU A 60 -7.10 12.54 -2.14
N GLU A 61 -7.37 13.45 -3.07
CA GLU A 61 -8.42 13.26 -4.06
C GLU A 61 -8.08 12.04 -4.93
N GLU A 62 -9.02 11.10 -5.00
CA GLU A 62 -8.87 9.83 -5.72
C GLU A 62 -8.72 10.07 -7.23
N ASP A 63 -7.72 9.43 -7.85
CA ASP A 63 -7.34 9.50 -9.27
C ASP A 63 -6.87 10.86 -9.82
N PHE A 64 -7.15 11.97 -9.15
CA PHE A 64 -6.77 13.33 -9.58
C PHE A 64 -5.49 13.83 -8.90
N ASP A 65 -5.36 13.58 -7.60
CA ASP A 65 -4.21 14.01 -6.81
C ASP A 65 -3.31 12.82 -6.49
N ILE A 66 -2.01 12.99 -6.75
CA ILE A 66 -1.07 11.86 -6.75
C ILE A 66 0.16 12.19 -5.91
N LEU A 67 0.44 11.30 -4.95
CA LEU A 67 1.75 11.19 -4.32
C LEU A 67 2.55 10.09 -5.00
N SER A 68 3.56 10.48 -5.78
CA SER A 68 4.51 9.54 -6.39
C SER A 68 5.73 9.34 -5.48
N VAL A 69 6.13 8.08 -5.29
CA VAL A 69 7.32 7.71 -4.50
C VAL A 69 8.36 7.07 -5.42
N TYR A 70 9.62 7.49 -5.32
CA TYR A 70 10.72 7.05 -6.17
C TYR A 70 11.94 6.56 -5.37
N ASP A 71 12.53 5.44 -5.80
CA ASP A 71 13.82 4.90 -5.33
C ASP A 71 15.02 5.68 -5.91
N GLY A 72 15.07 6.99 -5.67
CA GLY A 72 16.10 7.88 -6.21
C GLY A 72 15.50 9.13 -6.86
N PRO A 73 16.13 9.71 -7.90
CA PRO A 73 15.59 10.87 -8.60
C PRO A 73 14.29 10.52 -9.32
N PRO A 74 13.34 11.47 -9.44
CA PRO A 74 12.12 11.27 -10.20
C PRO A 74 12.42 10.89 -11.65
N SER A 75 12.16 9.63 -11.99
CA SER A 75 12.26 9.09 -13.34
C SER A 75 11.42 7.82 -13.44
N PRO A 76 10.95 7.42 -14.63
CA PRO A 76 10.13 6.21 -14.80
C PRO A 76 10.81 4.94 -14.24
N GLY A 77 12.14 4.81 -14.42
CA GLY A 77 12.90 3.64 -13.95
C GLY A 77 13.06 3.54 -12.42
N ASN A 78 12.81 4.63 -11.69
CA ASN A 78 12.89 4.65 -10.22
C ASN A 78 11.51 4.72 -9.57
N LEU A 79 10.42 4.72 -10.33
CA LEU A 79 9.07 4.85 -9.75
C LEU A 79 8.76 3.61 -8.92
N ARG A 80 8.50 3.81 -7.63
CA ARG A 80 8.16 2.75 -6.68
C ARG A 80 6.66 2.55 -6.58
N THR A 81 5.90 3.64 -6.41
CA THR A 81 4.43 3.59 -6.34
C THR A 81 3.82 4.97 -6.60
N ARG A 82 2.54 4.98 -6.95
CA ARG A 82 1.66 6.15 -6.98
C ARG A 82 0.53 5.92 -5.99
N LEU A 83 0.26 6.91 -5.15
CA LEU A 83 -0.73 6.82 -4.08
C LEU A 83 -1.77 7.93 -4.27
N THR A 84 -3.03 7.57 -4.10
CA THR A 84 -4.20 8.45 -4.19
C THR A 84 -5.32 7.91 -3.29
N GLY A 85 -6.42 8.66 -3.13
CA GLY A 85 -7.56 8.29 -2.30
C GLY A 85 -7.27 8.36 -0.78
N PHE A 86 -8.03 7.59 0.00
CA PHE A 86 -8.06 7.68 1.47
C PHE A 86 -7.55 6.42 2.19
N GLN A 87 -7.18 5.36 1.45
CA GLN A 87 -6.64 4.15 2.06
C GLN A 87 -5.23 4.42 2.59
N LEU A 88 -4.99 4.08 3.86
CA LEU A 88 -3.67 4.24 4.47
C LEU A 88 -2.66 3.30 3.78
N PRO A 89 -1.58 3.80 3.15
CA PRO A 89 -0.63 2.96 2.44
C PRO A 89 0.20 2.06 3.38
N SER A 90 0.55 0.87 2.90
CA SER A 90 1.51 -0.01 3.58
C SER A 90 2.91 0.65 3.66
N PRO A 91 3.75 0.28 4.65
CA PRO A 91 5.12 0.79 4.73
C PRO A 91 5.90 0.59 3.44
N ILE A 92 6.64 1.63 3.05
CA ILE A 92 7.47 1.61 1.85
C ILE A 92 8.93 1.58 2.28
N VAL A 93 9.65 0.54 1.88
CA VAL A 93 11.10 0.44 2.09
C VAL A 93 11.80 0.71 0.75
N SER A 94 12.70 1.68 0.75
CA SER A 94 13.51 1.99 -0.43
C SER A 94 14.52 0.90 -0.73
N THR A 95 14.98 0.82 -1.98
CA THR A 95 16.06 -0.11 -2.38
C THR A 95 17.46 0.43 -2.08
N GLY A 96 17.62 1.76 -2.03
CA GLY A 96 18.89 2.44 -1.75
C GLY A 96 18.76 3.57 -0.72
N SER A 97 19.80 4.40 -0.62
CA SER A 97 19.90 5.47 0.39
C SER A 97 19.21 6.78 0.01
N ARG A 98 18.43 6.80 -1.08
CA ARG A 98 17.67 7.98 -1.49
C ARG A 98 16.24 7.61 -1.85
N LEU A 99 15.28 8.29 -1.24
CA LEU A 99 13.85 8.13 -1.47
C LEU A 99 13.24 9.51 -1.75
N THR A 100 12.53 9.64 -2.87
CA THR A 100 11.89 10.92 -3.26
C THR A 100 10.39 10.79 -3.24
N LEU A 101 9.71 11.70 -2.56
CA LEU A 101 8.25 11.85 -2.56
C LEU A 101 7.91 13.07 -3.40
N TRP A 102 6.95 12.94 -4.31
CA TRP A 102 6.48 14.02 -5.17
C TRP A 102 4.94 14.08 -5.15
N LEU A 103 4.39 15.09 -4.48
CA LEU A 103 2.96 15.39 -4.50
C LEU A 103 2.64 16.35 -5.64
N LEU A 104 1.68 15.97 -6.47
CA LEU A 104 1.03 16.82 -7.44
C LEU A 104 -0.47 16.85 -7.14
N SER A 105 -1.05 18.05 -7.10
CA SER A 105 -2.49 18.21 -7.05
C SER A 105 -3.02 19.07 -8.21
N ASP A 106 -4.30 18.90 -8.53
CA ASP A 106 -4.96 19.60 -9.63
C ASP A 106 -5.57 20.96 -9.18
N TYR A 107 -6.53 21.51 -9.92
CA TYR A 107 -7.10 22.84 -9.64
C TYR A 107 -8.20 22.89 -8.59
N ALA A 108 -8.77 21.76 -8.17
CA ALA A 108 -9.95 21.71 -7.32
C ALA A 108 -9.88 20.52 -6.35
N VAL A 109 -10.68 20.57 -5.28
CA VAL A 109 -10.81 19.50 -4.29
C VAL A 109 -9.48 19.20 -3.55
N SER A 110 -9.56 19.00 -2.24
CA SER A 110 -8.40 18.52 -1.51
C SER A 110 -8.84 17.67 -0.33
N GLY A 111 -8.12 16.57 -0.10
CA GLY A 111 -8.21 15.78 1.11
C GLY A 111 -7.42 16.41 2.26
N GLN A 112 -7.44 15.77 3.44
CA GLN A 112 -6.66 16.19 4.61
C GLN A 112 -5.14 16.21 4.34
N GLY A 113 -4.71 15.50 3.29
CA GLY A 113 -3.32 15.31 2.91
C GLY A 113 -2.70 14.10 3.59
N PHE A 114 -1.39 14.13 3.82
CA PHE A 114 -0.68 13.02 4.44
C PHE A 114 0.28 13.46 5.52
N LYS A 115 0.51 12.54 6.45
CA LYS A 115 1.60 12.59 7.42
C LYS A 115 2.33 11.26 7.38
N ALA A 116 3.64 11.30 7.16
CA ALA A 116 4.48 10.12 7.10
C ALA A 116 5.73 10.29 7.98
N ALA A 117 6.07 9.25 8.73
CA ALA A 117 7.34 9.16 9.42
C ALA A 117 8.33 8.37 8.56
N TYR A 118 9.60 8.77 8.57
CA TYR A 118 10.66 8.01 7.93
C TYR A 118 11.80 7.73 8.90
N GLU A 119 12.51 6.63 8.64
CA GLU A 119 13.73 6.27 9.34
C GLU A 119 14.73 5.60 8.39
N ALA A 120 16.02 5.82 8.65
CA ALA A 120 17.12 5.14 7.99
C ALA A 120 17.19 3.71 8.51
N LEU A 121 17.14 2.77 7.57
CA LEU A 121 17.05 1.35 7.81
C LEU A 121 18.39 0.68 7.50
N PRO A 122 19.12 0.16 8.50
CA PRO A 122 20.35 -0.57 8.27
C PRO A 122 20.20 -1.78 7.32
N SER A 123 21.30 -2.21 6.72
CA SER A 123 21.29 -3.33 5.76
C SER A 123 20.81 -4.67 6.33
N TYR A 124 20.92 -4.87 7.64
CA TYR A 124 20.60 -6.13 8.32
C TYR A 124 19.14 -6.28 8.80
N THR A 125 18.30 -5.25 8.62
CA THR A 125 16.90 -5.27 9.05
C THR A 125 15.96 -5.06 7.86
N CYS A 126 14.87 -5.81 7.82
CA CYS A 126 13.83 -5.72 6.79
C CYS A 126 12.91 -4.52 6.99
N GLY A 127 12.94 -3.90 8.16
CA GLY A 127 11.99 -2.87 8.54
C GLY A 127 10.68 -3.44 9.07
N ASN A 128 9.89 -2.59 9.71
CA ASN A 128 8.56 -2.92 10.19
C ASN A 128 7.64 -3.20 8.98
N PRO A 129 7.07 -4.41 8.85
CA PRO A 129 6.20 -4.78 7.73
C PRO A 129 4.85 -4.03 7.73
N GLY A 130 4.50 -3.35 8.82
CA GLY A 130 3.24 -2.64 8.98
C GLY A 130 2.33 -3.30 10.00
N GLN A 131 1.13 -2.76 10.16
CA GLN A 131 0.16 -3.25 11.13
C GLN A 131 -0.91 -4.10 10.44
N LEU A 132 -1.11 -5.32 10.94
CA LEU A 132 -2.23 -6.15 10.53
C LEU A 132 -3.53 -5.62 11.15
N LEU A 133 -4.39 -5.01 10.34
CA LEU A 133 -5.74 -4.63 10.74
C LEU A 133 -6.58 -5.88 11.03
N ASN A 134 -7.43 -5.83 12.05
CA ASN A 134 -8.29 -6.95 12.45
C ASN A 134 -7.55 -8.27 12.74
N GLY A 135 -6.30 -8.18 13.21
CA GLY A 135 -5.50 -9.35 13.54
C GLY A 135 -4.45 -9.12 14.61
N HIS A 136 -3.59 -10.12 14.77
CA HIS A 136 -2.54 -10.20 15.75
C HIS A 136 -1.21 -10.57 15.10
N GLN A 137 -0.16 -9.89 15.52
CA GLN A 137 1.22 -10.14 15.13
C GLN A 137 1.98 -10.80 16.29
N GLN A 138 2.75 -11.84 15.99
CA GLN A 138 3.69 -12.49 16.91
C GLN A 138 5.11 -12.27 16.41
N GLY A 139 5.93 -11.64 17.26
CA GLY A 139 7.29 -11.21 16.94
C GLY A 139 7.39 -9.68 16.84
N SER A 140 8.54 -9.13 17.25
CA SER A 140 8.77 -7.69 17.35
C SER A 140 10.17 -7.27 16.90
N THR A 141 10.95 -8.20 16.36
CA THR A 141 12.28 -7.96 15.81
C THR A 141 12.25 -8.25 14.31
N PHE A 142 13.01 -7.47 13.54
CA PHE A 142 12.91 -7.42 12.08
C PHE A 142 14.28 -7.62 11.41
N ASN A 143 15.23 -8.25 12.09
CA ASN A 143 16.56 -8.50 11.58
C ASN A 143 16.58 -9.76 10.71
N ILE A 144 17.60 -9.89 9.85
CA ILE A 144 17.80 -11.10 9.03
C ILE A 144 17.72 -12.35 9.91
N GLY A 145 16.88 -13.30 9.50
CA GLY A 145 16.59 -14.54 10.22
C GLY A 145 15.34 -14.50 11.10
N ASP A 146 14.84 -13.30 11.43
CA ASP A 146 13.62 -13.16 12.21
C ASP A 146 12.38 -13.60 11.41
N LYS A 147 11.40 -14.12 12.13
CA LYS A 147 10.12 -14.54 11.58
C LYS A 147 8.97 -13.89 12.34
N ILE A 148 8.02 -13.34 11.61
CA ILE A 148 6.80 -12.75 12.15
C ILE A 148 5.62 -13.62 11.77
N ARG A 149 4.83 -14.06 12.74
CA ARG A 149 3.63 -14.85 12.51
C ARG A 149 2.39 -13.99 12.68
N TYR A 150 1.44 -14.17 11.77
CA TYR A 150 0.19 -13.43 11.73
C TYR A 150 -1.00 -14.37 11.93
N SER A 151 -2.05 -13.82 12.52
CA SER A 151 -3.35 -14.46 12.71
C SER A 151 -4.43 -13.40 12.71
N CYS A 152 -5.64 -13.73 12.28
CA CYS A 152 -6.76 -12.79 12.33
C CYS A 152 -7.57 -12.94 13.62
N SER A 153 -8.24 -11.86 14.01
CA SER A 153 -9.24 -11.86 15.08
C SER A 153 -10.44 -12.74 14.70
N GLN A 154 -11.25 -13.11 15.68
CA GLN A 154 -12.48 -13.87 15.43
C GLN A 154 -13.38 -13.15 14.40
N GLY A 155 -13.92 -13.91 13.44
CA GLY A 155 -14.77 -13.37 12.36
C GLY A 155 -13.99 -12.85 11.15
N TYR A 156 -12.68 -13.08 11.09
CA TYR A 156 -11.83 -12.72 9.96
C TYR A 156 -10.97 -13.91 9.51
N VAL A 157 -10.73 -14.00 8.20
CA VAL A 157 -9.86 -14.99 7.56
C VAL A 157 -8.59 -14.30 7.08
N LEU A 158 -7.44 -14.93 7.32
CA LEU A 158 -6.14 -14.41 6.88
C LEU A 158 -5.92 -14.70 5.40
N GLU A 159 -5.70 -13.66 4.62
CA GLU A 159 -5.33 -13.74 3.21
C GLU A 159 -3.85 -13.37 3.05
N GLY A 160 -3.07 -14.27 2.43
CA GLY A 160 -1.62 -14.15 2.29
C GLY A 160 -0.83 -15.15 3.14
N HIS A 161 0.42 -14.82 3.44
CA HIS A 161 1.32 -15.71 4.17
C HIS A 161 1.17 -15.52 5.67
N THR A 162 0.94 -16.62 6.40
CA THR A 162 0.80 -16.58 7.87
C THR A 162 2.13 -16.29 8.58
N THR A 163 3.27 -16.43 7.88
CA THR A 163 4.60 -16.17 8.42
C THR A 163 5.43 -15.43 7.39
N LEU A 164 6.00 -14.30 7.79
CA LEU A 164 6.99 -13.53 7.02
C LEU A 164 8.38 -13.82 7.61
N SER A 165 9.36 -14.05 6.75
CA SER A 165 10.76 -14.24 7.13
C SER A 165 11.63 -13.11 6.59
N CYS A 166 12.47 -12.53 7.44
CA CYS A 166 13.41 -11.50 7.02
C CYS A 166 14.65 -12.16 6.41
N LEU A 167 14.87 -11.97 5.12
CA LEU A 167 15.92 -12.63 4.35
C LEU A 167 16.99 -11.64 3.89
N ALA A 168 18.23 -12.13 3.79
CA ALA A 168 19.30 -11.41 3.11
C ALA A 168 19.08 -11.44 1.59
N THR A 169 19.26 -10.31 0.93
CA THR A 169 19.16 -10.16 -0.53
C THR A 169 20.54 -10.31 -1.17
N SER A 170 20.57 -10.58 -2.48
CA SER A 170 21.82 -10.59 -3.27
C SER A 170 22.54 -9.24 -3.30
N ALA A 171 21.83 -8.14 -3.01
CA ALA A 171 22.39 -6.79 -2.92
C ALA A 171 23.04 -6.49 -1.55
N GLY A 172 23.13 -7.47 -0.64
CA GLY A 172 23.69 -7.28 0.70
C GLY A 172 22.78 -6.48 1.63
N THR A 173 21.48 -6.44 1.34
CA THR A 173 20.44 -5.80 2.15
C THR A 173 19.46 -6.83 2.70
N ALA A 174 18.42 -6.42 3.41
CA ALA A 174 17.41 -7.31 3.95
C ALA A 174 16.02 -6.99 3.38
N ALA A 175 15.22 -8.02 3.11
CA ALA A 175 13.84 -7.86 2.66
C ALA A 175 12.95 -8.98 3.20
N TRP A 176 11.68 -8.66 3.44
CA TRP A 176 10.67 -9.67 3.73
C TRP A 176 10.46 -10.55 2.48
N ASP A 177 10.31 -11.85 2.69
CA ASP A 177 10.00 -12.81 1.64
C ASP A 177 8.60 -12.59 1.02
N PHE A 178 7.67 -12.09 1.83
CA PHE A 178 6.29 -11.81 1.43
C PHE A 178 5.81 -10.44 1.94
N PRO A 179 4.81 -9.81 1.28
CA PRO A 179 4.17 -8.61 1.79
C PRO A 179 3.35 -8.90 3.06
N LEU A 180 3.00 -7.84 3.80
CA LEU A 180 2.11 -7.92 4.96
C LEU A 180 0.76 -8.57 4.52
N PRO A 181 0.26 -9.61 5.20
CA PRO A 181 -1.05 -10.17 4.91
C PRO A 181 -2.17 -9.22 5.33
N TYR A 182 -3.40 -9.53 4.97
CA TYR A 182 -4.58 -8.81 5.44
C TYR A 182 -5.65 -9.76 5.99
N CYS A 183 -6.49 -9.24 6.88
CA CYS A 183 -7.61 -9.97 7.46
C CYS A 183 -8.91 -9.53 6.80
N ARG A 184 -9.50 -10.42 6.01
CA ARG A 184 -10.80 -10.23 5.35
C ARG A 184 -11.91 -10.70 6.28
N ALA A 185 -13.07 -10.03 6.28
CA ALA A 185 -14.22 -10.49 7.04
C ALA A 185 -14.64 -11.90 6.58
N ASP A 186 -15.03 -12.76 7.51
CA ASP A 186 -15.53 -14.10 7.24
C ASP A 186 -17.05 -14.09 6.96
N ASP A 187 -17.46 -13.25 6.01
CA ASP A 187 -18.86 -13.05 5.59
C ASP A 187 -19.16 -13.68 4.22
N GLY A 188 -18.21 -14.43 3.66
CA GLY A 188 -18.31 -15.03 2.33
C GLY A 188 -18.04 -14.05 1.17
N CYS A 189 -17.68 -12.80 1.43
CA CYS A 189 -17.42 -11.76 0.44
C CYS A 189 -15.92 -11.70 0.09
N GLY A 190 -15.53 -12.21 -1.08
CA GLY A 190 -14.14 -12.18 -1.56
C GLY A 190 -13.31 -13.45 -1.29
N GLY A 191 -11.99 -13.34 -1.48
CA GLY A 191 -10.98 -14.35 -1.12
C GLY A 191 -10.11 -14.83 -2.27
N THR A 192 -9.07 -15.61 -1.95
CA THR A 192 -8.14 -16.14 -2.97
C THR A 192 -8.52 -17.56 -3.42
N LEU A 193 -8.82 -17.73 -4.71
CA LEU A 193 -9.04 -19.04 -5.32
C LEU A 193 -7.73 -19.57 -5.91
N ARG A 194 -7.34 -20.77 -5.47
CA ARG A 194 -6.19 -21.53 -5.98
C ARG A 194 -6.66 -22.91 -6.44
N GLY A 195 -6.35 -23.29 -7.67
CA GLY A 195 -6.71 -24.60 -8.22
C GLY A 195 -6.95 -24.55 -9.72
N GLN A 196 -7.17 -25.72 -10.33
CA GLN A 196 -7.43 -25.84 -11.76
C GLN A 196 -8.82 -25.33 -12.18
N SER A 197 -9.77 -25.26 -11.25
CA SER A 197 -11.13 -24.72 -11.45
C SER A 197 -11.76 -24.35 -10.11
N GLY A 198 -12.82 -23.55 -10.16
CA GLY A 198 -13.58 -23.11 -8.98
C GLY A 198 -14.87 -22.39 -9.36
N VAL A 199 -15.70 -22.10 -8.36
CA VAL A 199 -16.93 -21.30 -8.50
C VAL A 199 -16.84 -20.11 -7.56
N ILE A 200 -17.18 -18.92 -8.06
CA ILE A 200 -17.26 -17.67 -7.31
C ILE A 200 -18.72 -17.26 -7.28
N THR A 201 -19.21 -16.86 -6.11
CA THR A 201 -20.56 -16.34 -5.94
C THR A 201 -20.53 -15.07 -5.10
N SER A 202 -21.48 -14.17 -5.33
CA SER A 202 -21.75 -13.08 -4.38
C SER A 202 -22.14 -13.65 -3.01
N PRO A 203 -21.98 -12.86 -1.93
CA PRO A 203 -22.47 -13.26 -0.61
C PRO A 203 -23.95 -13.63 -0.67
N ASN A 204 -24.33 -14.70 0.04
CA ASN A 204 -25.70 -15.22 0.13
C ASN A 204 -26.30 -15.84 -1.13
N TYR A 205 -25.59 -15.88 -2.27
CA TYR A 205 -26.11 -16.46 -3.51
C TYR A 205 -26.73 -17.86 -3.28
N PRO A 206 -27.96 -18.13 -3.77
CA PRO A 206 -28.73 -17.37 -4.75
C PRO A 206 -29.66 -16.27 -4.18
N ALA A 207 -29.59 -15.97 -2.88
CA ALA A 207 -30.32 -14.83 -2.31
C ALA A 207 -29.60 -13.51 -2.63
N GLU A 208 -30.32 -12.39 -2.44
CA GLU A 208 -29.77 -11.05 -2.62
C GLU A 208 -28.51 -10.82 -1.76
N TYR A 209 -27.52 -10.16 -2.35
CA TYR A 209 -26.32 -9.74 -1.64
C TYR A 209 -26.62 -8.55 -0.72
N ASN A 210 -25.76 -8.31 0.26
CA ASN A 210 -25.94 -7.21 1.21
C ASN A 210 -25.58 -5.86 0.57
N ASN A 211 -26.27 -4.79 0.97
CA ASN A 211 -25.88 -3.42 0.62
C ASN A 211 -24.47 -3.10 1.13
N ASN A 212 -23.75 -2.24 0.41
CA ASN A 212 -22.39 -1.80 0.75
C ASN A 212 -21.38 -2.94 0.85
N ALA A 213 -21.64 -4.06 0.16
CA ALA A 213 -20.66 -5.13 0.03
C ALA A 213 -19.48 -4.67 -0.83
N ASP A 214 -18.27 -4.84 -0.31
CA ASP A 214 -17.02 -4.59 -1.02
C ASP A 214 -16.23 -5.90 -1.08
N CYS A 215 -16.49 -6.67 -2.14
CA CYS A 215 -15.94 -8.01 -2.31
C CYS A 215 -14.81 -8.01 -3.33
N THR A 216 -13.63 -8.46 -2.92
CA THR A 216 -12.52 -8.73 -3.83
C THR A 216 -12.19 -10.22 -3.86
N TRP A 217 -12.33 -10.85 -5.02
CA TRP A 217 -11.85 -12.22 -5.27
C TRP A 217 -10.57 -12.18 -6.11
N THR A 218 -9.56 -12.95 -5.71
CA THR A 218 -8.31 -13.08 -6.46
C THR A 218 -8.18 -14.51 -6.97
N VAL A 219 -8.17 -14.71 -8.28
CA VAL A 219 -7.94 -16.01 -8.90
C VAL A 219 -6.46 -16.11 -9.30
N LEU A 220 -5.77 -17.13 -8.80
CA LEU A 220 -4.35 -17.35 -9.10
C LEU A 220 -4.17 -18.65 -9.90
N ALA A 221 -3.57 -18.53 -11.08
CA ALA A 221 -3.12 -19.65 -11.90
C ALA A 221 -1.59 -19.81 -11.82
N GLU A 222 -1.09 -21.01 -12.15
CA GLU A 222 0.35 -21.26 -12.23
C GLU A 222 0.99 -20.50 -13.42
N PRO A 223 2.30 -20.18 -13.37
CA PRO A 223 2.96 -19.47 -14.46
C PRO A 223 2.84 -20.21 -15.81
N GLY A 224 2.22 -19.54 -16.79
CA GLY A 224 1.99 -20.09 -18.13
C GLY A 224 0.57 -20.57 -18.38
N ASP A 225 -0.25 -20.70 -17.34
CA ASP A 225 -1.67 -21.01 -17.47
C ASP A 225 -2.50 -19.74 -17.72
N THR A 226 -3.71 -19.92 -18.27
CA THR A 226 -4.68 -18.84 -18.49
C THR A 226 -5.92 -19.07 -17.65
N ILE A 227 -6.53 -17.98 -17.17
CA ILE A 227 -7.76 -18.03 -16.38
C ILE A 227 -8.94 -17.77 -17.32
N ALA A 228 -9.89 -18.70 -17.33
CA ALA A 228 -11.18 -18.51 -18.00
C ALA A 228 -12.26 -18.24 -16.94
N LEU A 229 -12.98 -17.13 -17.10
CA LEU A 229 -14.14 -16.78 -16.27
C LEU A 229 -15.41 -16.99 -17.10
N VAL A 230 -16.39 -17.67 -16.52
CA VAL A 230 -17.70 -17.91 -17.14
C VAL A 230 -18.79 -17.51 -16.15
N PHE A 231 -19.61 -16.54 -16.54
CA PHE A 231 -20.79 -16.16 -15.77
C PHE A 231 -21.92 -17.13 -16.08
N SER A 232 -22.35 -17.88 -15.07
CA SER A 232 -23.50 -18.79 -15.17
C SER A 232 -24.82 -18.12 -14.79
N ASP A 233 -24.75 -17.08 -13.96
CA ASP A 233 -25.85 -16.24 -13.53
C ASP A 233 -25.29 -14.83 -13.25
N PHE A 234 -26.03 -13.78 -13.58
CA PHE A 234 -25.58 -12.40 -13.42
C PHE A 234 -26.75 -11.42 -13.25
N GLN A 235 -26.85 -10.84 -12.06
CA GLN A 235 -27.82 -9.80 -11.71
C GLN A 235 -27.18 -8.87 -10.66
N LEU A 236 -27.17 -7.57 -10.93
CA LEU A 236 -26.75 -6.50 -10.02
C LEU A 236 -27.78 -5.35 -10.09
N GLU A 237 -27.79 -4.45 -9.09
CA GLU A 237 -28.59 -3.23 -9.13
C GLU A 237 -28.05 -2.25 -10.18
N ASP A 238 -28.90 -1.90 -11.16
CA ASP A 238 -28.56 -0.96 -12.22
C ASP A 238 -28.15 0.41 -11.66
N ASP A 239 -27.09 1.03 -12.20
CA ASP A 239 -26.54 2.34 -11.83
C ASP A 239 -25.93 2.48 -10.42
N TYR A 240 -26.03 1.46 -9.56
CA TYR A 240 -25.53 1.51 -8.17
C TYR A 240 -24.45 0.49 -7.87
N ASP A 241 -24.58 -0.74 -8.39
CA ASP A 241 -23.64 -1.83 -8.11
C ASP A 241 -22.80 -2.19 -9.33
N LEU A 242 -21.56 -2.61 -9.09
CA LEU A 242 -20.59 -2.95 -10.14
C LEU A 242 -19.83 -4.22 -9.79
N LEU A 243 -19.61 -5.07 -10.80
CA LEU A 243 -18.53 -6.06 -10.79
C LEU A 243 -17.44 -5.62 -11.77
N GLU A 244 -16.27 -5.31 -11.23
CA GLU A 244 -15.07 -5.05 -12.03
C GLU A 244 -14.20 -6.31 -12.12
N VAL A 245 -13.75 -6.65 -13.33
CA VAL A 245 -12.80 -7.75 -13.58
C VAL A 245 -11.51 -7.15 -14.11
N SER A 246 -10.45 -7.21 -13.30
CA SER A 246 -9.10 -6.77 -13.66
C SER A 246 -8.10 -7.93 -13.64
N GLY A 247 -7.02 -7.82 -14.42
CA GLY A 247 -5.99 -8.85 -14.55
C GLY A 247 -4.65 -8.30 -15.05
N THR A 248 -3.61 -9.13 -15.07
CA THR A 248 -2.29 -8.76 -15.62
C THR A 248 -2.27 -8.97 -17.14
N GLU A 249 -1.75 -7.98 -17.88
CA GLU A 249 -1.57 -7.88 -19.35
C GLU A 249 -2.24 -8.94 -20.27
N GLY A 250 -3.03 -8.46 -21.24
CA GLY A 250 -3.52 -9.29 -22.35
C GLY A 250 -4.88 -9.95 -22.12
N SER A 251 -5.73 -9.39 -21.24
CA SER A 251 -7.13 -9.81 -21.15
C SER A 251 -7.80 -9.66 -22.52
N SER A 252 -8.27 -10.77 -23.06
CA SER A 252 -9.14 -10.78 -24.22
C SER A 252 -10.52 -11.19 -23.72
N GLN A 253 -11.42 -10.21 -23.68
CA GLN A 253 -12.84 -10.48 -23.45
C GLN A 253 -13.37 -11.08 -24.76
N TRP A 254 -13.84 -12.32 -24.72
CA TRP A 254 -14.50 -13.01 -25.84
C TRP A 254 -15.95 -13.29 -25.49
#